data_AF-A9FJG2-F1
#
_entry.id   AF-A9FJG2-F1
#
_cell.length_a   1.000
_cell.length_b   1.000
_cell.length_c   1.000
_cell.angle_alpha   90.00
_cell.angle_beta   90.00
_cell.angle_gamma   90.00
#
_symmetry.space_group_name_H-M   'P 1'
#
loop_
_entity.id
_entity.type
_entity.pdbx_description
1 polymer ?
#
loop_
_entity_poly.entity_id
_entity_poly.type
_entity_poly.pdbx_seq_one_letter_code
_entity_poly.pdbx_strand_id
1 'polypeptide(L)'
;MPKITKQGSSEKATGMKKKASSSSKGGAEAQLAKPVNPVIKEDSKSASSASKRKLGLRGAAPWAARHAAKHAAEARARAAEPAPPGSARATIRVPSGAEEIKAKIAELHNQTQKIRTLRKRLDKGFFDIGVVLAEIQQQELYQAKGYGSFEAFLEREIDLGKQTSLRLIKVAHVFQREVALDYGMDRLFVALAALEGEVPKPAPSAIPSAPGSKPPLPLKPPMRIVG
;
A
#
# COMPACT_ATOMS: atom_id res chain seq x y z
N MET A 1 -0.63 31.58 56.43
CA MET A 1 -0.15 31.95 55.08
C MET A 1 1.30 31.49 54.91
N PRO A 2 1.59 30.44 54.12
CA PRO A 2 2.94 30.00 53.79
C PRO A 2 3.50 30.75 52.56
N LYS A 3 4.84 30.81 52.43
CA LYS A 3 5.55 31.45 51.31
C LYS A 3 5.86 30.44 50.20
N ILE A 4 5.93 30.91 48.95
CA ILE A 4 6.35 30.10 47.79
C ILE A 4 7.87 29.94 47.81
N THR A 5 8.36 28.69 47.75
CA THR A 5 9.79 28.36 47.72
C THR A 5 10.21 27.93 46.32
N LYS A 6 11.29 28.53 45.81
CA LYS A 6 11.82 28.30 44.45
C LYS A 6 12.81 27.13 44.46
N GLN A 7 12.46 26.01 43.84
CA GLN A 7 13.39 24.90 43.59
C GLN A 7 13.97 24.97 42.17
N GLY A 8 15.29 24.86 42.08
CA GLY A 8 16.00 24.44 40.88
C GLY A 8 16.86 23.22 41.23
N SER A 9 16.94 22.26 40.32
CA SER A 9 17.68 21.00 40.49
C SER A 9 18.49 20.71 39.22
N SER A 10 19.65 20.09 39.37
CA SER A 10 20.73 20.09 38.37
C SER A 10 20.96 18.76 37.64
N GLU A 11 21.62 18.83 36.49
CA GLU A 11 22.07 17.68 35.70
C GLU A 11 23.24 16.94 36.38
N LYS A 12 23.16 15.58 36.45
CA LYS A 12 24.28 14.66 36.15
C LYS A 12 23.95 13.17 36.33
N ALA A 13 24.08 12.40 35.24
CA ALA A 13 24.59 11.00 35.21
C ALA A 13 24.84 10.64 33.72
N THR A 14 26.04 10.36 33.19
CA THR A 14 27.17 9.47 33.53
C THR A 14 26.92 7.95 33.38
N GLY A 15 27.20 7.45 32.16
CA GLY A 15 28.05 6.26 31.99
C GLY A 15 27.41 4.87 32.01
N MET A 16 27.05 4.33 30.83
CA MET A 16 26.83 2.90 30.63
C MET A 16 28.13 2.18 30.22
N LYS A 17 28.40 1.00 30.79
CA LYS A 17 29.61 0.22 30.47
C LYS A 17 29.36 -1.31 30.54
N LYS A 18 29.42 -1.96 29.38
CA LYS A 18 29.64 -3.40 29.10
C LYS A 18 28.99 -4.45 30.03
N LYS A 19 28.28 -5.39 29.41
CA LYS A 19 28.58 -6.83 29.58
C LYS A 19 28.30 -7.60 28.29
N ALA A 20 28.99 -8.72 28.14
CA ALA A 20 28.80 -9.69 27.06
C ALA A 20 28.85 -11.10 27.66
N SER A 21 28.24 -12.08 26.99
CA SER A 21 28.28 -13.51 27.33
C SER A 21 28.27 -14.34 26.04
N SER A 22 28.85 -15.55 26.10
CA SER A 22 29.22 -16.29 24.88
C SER A 22 29.31 -17.81 25.09
N SER A 23 28.58 -18.57 24.29
CA SER A 23 28.79 -20.00 23.99
C SER A 23 27.94 -20.36 22.75
N SER A 24 28.35 -21.07 21.70
CA SER A 24 29.53 -21.91 21.32
C SER A 24 29.38 -23.43 21.47
N LYS A 25 29.74 -24.15 20.38
CA LYS A 25 29.60 -25.60 20.07
C LYS A 25 28.16 -26.10 19.86
N GLY A 26 27.89 -27.08 18.97
CA GLY A 26 28.74 -27.66 17.92
C GLY A 26 28.48 -29.16 17.66
N GLY A 27 28.41 -29.57 16.38
CA GLY A 27 28.29 -30.97 15.95
C GLY A 27 28.30 -31.07 14.41
N ALA A 28 28.86 -32.16 13.84
CA ALA A 28 29.01 -32.33 12.39
C ALA A 28 29.27 -33.79 11.97
N GLU A 29 28.53 -34.25 10.95
CA GLU A 29 28.80 -35.32 9.96
C GLU A 29 27.86 -34.99 8.75
N ALA A 30 28.23 -35.04 7.47
CA ALA A 30 28.84 -36.09 6.64
C ALA A 30 27.86 -37.26 6.36
N GLN A 31 27.60 -37.74 5.14
CA GLN A 31 28.10 -37.44 3.77
C GLN A 31 26.86 -37.28 2.83
N LEU A 32 26.85 -37.13 1.50
CA LEU A 32 27.78 -37.16 0.35
C LEU A 32 27.14 -36.17 -0.72
N ALA A 33 27.44 -36.00 -2.01
CA ALA A 33 28.29 -36.67 -3.00
C ALA A 33 28.71 -35.75 -4.19
N LYS A 34 29.85 -36.09 -4.81
CA LYS A 34 30.26 -35.93 -6.23
C LYS A 34 29.79 -34.69 -7.05
N PRO A 35 30.67 -33.68 -7.22
CA PRO A 35 30.90 -33.06 -8.54
C PRO A 35 31.77 -33.98 -9.42
N VAL A 36 31.73 -33.82 -10.75
CA VAL A 36 32.58 -34.57 -11.71
C VAL A 36 33.31 -33.59 -12.64
N ASN A 37 34.63 -33.66 -12.64
CA ASN A 37 35.53 -33.10 -13.66
C ASN A 37 36.86 -33.87 -13.56
N PRO A 38 37.35 -34.49 -14.65
CA PRO A 38 38.53 -33.98 -15.36
C PRO A 38 38.34 -34.10 -16.91
N VAL A 39 39.22 -33.63 -17.80
CA VAL A 39 40.66 -33.96 -17.99
C VAL A 39 41.40 -32.85 -18.75
N ILE A 40 42.72 -32.74 -18.49
CA ILE A 40 43.69 -31.88 -19.18
C ILE A 40 44.75 -32.78 -19.86
N LYS A 41 45.19 -32.43 -21.08
CA LYS A 41 46.54 -32.65 -21.64
C LYS A 41 46.80 -31.55 -22.68
N GLU A 42 47.84 -30.71 -22.54
CA GLU A 42 49.27 -30.91 -22.89
C GLU A 42 49.54 -30.69 -24.40
N ASP A 43 50.70 -30.16 -24.85
CA ASP A 43 52.02 -30.16 -24.20
C ASP A 43 52.96 -28.94 -24.49
N SER A 44 53.83 -28.69 -23.50
CA SER A 44 55.06 -27.89 -23.25
C SER A 44 55.86 -27.04 -24.28
N LYS A 45 56.89 -26.36 -23.68
CA LYS A 45 58.07 -25.62 -24.21
C LYS A 45 57.82 -24.20 -24.75
N SER A 46 58.71 -23.20 -24.55
CA SER A 46 59.94 -23.05 -23.72
C SER A 46 60.43 -21.58 -23.79
N ALA A 47 61.16 -20.97 -22.83
CA ALA A 47 61.49 -21.28 -21.42
C ALA A 47 62.17 -20.05 -20.74
N SER A 48 62.38 -20.13 -19.41
CA SER A 48 63.37 -19.40 -18.58
C SER A 48 63.62 -17.87 -18.77
N SER A 49 63.43 -17.09 -17.70
CA SER A 49 64.51 -16.53 -16.86
C SER A 49 64.04 -15.33 -16.01
N ALA A 50 64.77 -15.02 -14.93
CA ALA A 50 64.44 -13.93 -14.02
C ALA A 50 65.13 -12.60 -14.39
N SER A 51 64.48 -11.47 -14.11
CA SER A 51 65.14 -10.16 -14.04
C SER A 51 64.40 -9.15 -13.18
N LYS A 52 65.03 -8.72 -12.09
CA LYS A 52 64.64 -7.50 -11.37
C LYS A 52 64.84 -6.30 -12.30
N ARG A 53 63.86 -5.40 -12.44
CA ARG A 53 64.14 -4.00 -12.81
C ARG A 53 63.07 -3.04 -12.27
N LYS A 54 63.42 -2.34 -11.20
CA LYS A 54 62.68 -1.18 -10.66
C LYS A 54 62.97 0.02 -11.56
N LEU A 55 62.16 0.22 -12.59
CA LEU A 55 62.30 1.34 -13.53
C LEU A 55 60.93 1.71 -14.12
N GLY A 56 60.65 3.00 -14.33
CA GLY A 56 59.49 3.40 -15.15
C GLY A 56 58.32 4.13 -14.48
N LEU A 57 58.45 4.72 -13.29
CA LEU A 57 57.48 5.74 -12.80
C LEU A 57 57.64 7.10 -13.53
N ARG A 58 57.98 7.03 -14.83
CA ARG A 58 58.25 8.09 -15.80
C ARG A 58 57.92 7.47 -17.17
N GLY A 59 56.78 7.84 -17.75
CA GLY A 59 56.29 7.22 -19.00
C GLY A 59 54.96 7.79 -19.49
N ALA A 60 54.06 8.15 -18.57
CA ALA A 60 52.96 9.05 -18.89
C ALA A 60 53.54 10.44 -19.23
N ALA A 61 53.60 10.76 -20.53
CA ALA A 61 54.09 12.06 -20.99
C ALA A 61 53.25 13.20 -20.38
N PRO A 62 53.84 14.34 -19.96
CA PRO A 62 53.11 15.41 -19.26
C PRO A 62 51.88 15.96 -20.01
N TRP A 63 51.84 15.79 -21.33
CA TRP A 63 50.68 16.15 -22.15
C TRP A 63 49.43 15.31 -21.83
N ALA A 64 49.56 14.02 -21.52
CA ALA A 64 48.42 13.13 -21.32
C ALA A 64 47.67 13.46 -20.01
N ALA A 65 48.43 13.72 -18.93
CA ALA A 65 47.87 14.19 -17.67
C ALA A 65 47.19 15.57 -17.83
N ARG A 66 47.79 16.49 -18.61
CA ARG A 66 47.20 17.80 -18.91
C ARG A 66 45.92 17.71 -19.73
N HIS A 67 45.87 16.86 -20.76
CA HIS A 67 44.65 16.66 -21.56
C HIS A 67 43.52 16.00 -20.75
N ALA A 68 43.83 14.97 -19.95
CA ALA A 68 42.85 14.35 -19.06
C ALA A 68 42.28 15.35 -18.04
N ALA A 69 43.14 16.17 -17.41
CA ALA A 69 42.72 17.22 -16.50
C ALA A 69 41.87 18.31 -17.19
N LYS A 70 42.23 18.70 -18.43
CA LYS A 70 41.46 19.67 -19.22
C LYS A 70 40.04 19.15 -19.51
N HIS A 71 39.90 17.93 -20.00
CA HIS A 71 38.58 17.35 -20.28
C HIS A 71 37.74 17.11 -19.00
N ALA A 72 38.37 16.74 -17.88
CA ALA A 72 37.66 16.62 -16.60
C ALA A 72 37.16 17.99 -16.06
N ALA A 73 37.92 19.06 -16.27
CA ALA A 73 37.50 20.43 -15.95
C ALA A 73 36.38 20.92 -16.89
N GLU A 74 36.50 20.68 -18.20
CA GLU A 74 35.50 21.06 -19.20
C GLU A 74 34.16 20.32 -19.01
N ALA A 75 34.21 19.04 -18.63
CA ALA A 75 33.02 18.26 -18.27
C ALA A 75 32.32 18.81 -17.02
N ARG A 76 33.08 19.30 -16.01
CA ARG A 76 32.50 19.99 -14.86
C ARG A 76 31.95 21.38 -15.20
N ALA A 77 32.58 22.12 -16.13
CA ALA A 77 32.07 23.40 -16.59
C ALA A 77 30.69 23.25 -17.27
N ARG A 78 30.55 22.29 -18.21
CA ARG A 78 29.24 21.98 -18.83
C ARG A 78 28.19 21.42 -17.86
N ALA A 79 28.59 20.92 -16.70
CA ALA A 79 27.66 20.50 -15.64
C ALA A 79 27.28 21.63 -14.66
N ALA A 80 27.92 22.81 -14.77
CA ALA A 80 27.74 23.95 -13.88
C ALA A 80 27.01 25.14 -14.54
N GLU A 81 26.86 25.17 -15.86
CA GLU A 81 26.03 26.17 -16.56
C GLU A 81 24.53 25.83 -16.41
N PRO A 82 23.73 26.65 -15.71
CA PRO A 82 22.28 26.49 -15.73
C PRO A 82 21.76 26.81 -17.14
N ALA A 83 20.94 25.92 -17.70
CA ALA A 83 20.44 26.05 -19.07
C ALA A 83 19.74 27.41 -19.30
N PRO A 84 19.98 28.10 -20.43
CA PRO A 84 19.59 29.49 -20.60
C PRO A 84 18.07 29.71 -20.48
N PRO A 85 17.64 30.74 -19.73
CA PRO A 85 16.23 31.05 -19.56
C PRO A 85 15.62 31.54 -20.89
N GLY A 86 14.61 30.82 -21.38
CA GLY A 86 13.93 31.14 -22.65
C GLY A 86 13.60 29.93 -23.53
N SER A 87 14.20 28.76 -23.30
CA SER A 87 13.78 27.54 -24.01
C SER A 87 12.37 27.10 -23.60
N ALA A 88 11.58 26.54 -24.52
CA ALA A 88 10.19 26.09 -24.25
C ALA A 88 10.08 25.03 -23.14
N ARG A 89 11.18 24.36 -22.78
CA ARG A 89 11.26 23.46 -21.61
C ARG A 89 11.09 24.18 -20.27
N ALA A 90 11.26 25.51 -20.22
CA ALA A 90 11.00 26.31 -19.02
C ALA A 90 9.50 26.44 -18.70
N THR A 91 8.60 26.14 -19.64
CA THR A 91 7.13 26.10 -19.43
C THR A 91 6.62 24.68 -19.16
N ILE A 92 7.36 23.64 -19.56
CA ILE A 92 7.18 22.26 -19.05
C ILE A 92 7.85 22.13 -17.67
N ARG A 93 7.71 23.17 -16.85
CA ARG A 93 8.15 23.21 -15.46
C ARG A 93 7.08 22.49 -14.65
N VAL A 94 7.53 21.48 -13.90
CA VAL A 94 6.73 20.70 -12.95
C VAL A 94 5.71 21.62 -12.26
N PRO A 95 4.39 21.40 -12.43
CA PRO A 95 3.39 22.36 -11.96
C PRO A 95 3.48 22.51 -10.44
N SER A 96 3.19 23.71 -9.93
CA SER A 96 3.13 23.96 -8.49
C SER A 96 2.16 22.99 -7.82
N GLY A 97 2.64 22.22 -6.84
CA GLY A 97 1.88 21.14 -6.21
C GLY A 97 2.03 19.75 -6.85
N ALA A 98 2.86 19.55 -7.89
CA ALA A 98 3.02 18.23 -8.52
C ALA A 98 3.54 17.14 -7.57
N GLU A 99 4.42 17.47 -6.61
CA GLU A 99 4.87 16.50 -5.59
C GLU A 99 3.75 16.17 -4.59
N GLU A 100 2.85 17.12 -4.30
CA GLU A 100 1.65 16.87 -3.48
C GLU A 100 0.65 15.99 -4.24
N ILE A 101 0.45 16.23 -5.54
CA ILE A 101 -0.40 15.39 -6.40
C ILE A 101 0.18 13.97 -6.49
N LYS A 102 1.50 13.81 -6.67
CA LYS A 102 2.17 12.51 -6.62
C LYS A 102 2.00 11.82 -5.26
N ALA A 103 2.13 12.56 -4.16
CA ALA A 103 1.93 12.03 -2.81
C ALA A 103 0.48 11.54 -2.63
N LYS A 104 -0.52 12.34 -3.00
CA LYS A 104 -1.95 11.94 -2.98
C LYS A 104 -2.24 10.72 -3.86
N ILE A 105 -1.63 10.61 -5.04
CA ILE A 105 -1.77 9.44 -5.92
C ILE A 105 -1.14 8.18 -5.29
N ALA A 106 0.02 8.31 -4.63
CA ALA A 106 0.68 7.21 -3.92
C ALA A 106 -0.11 6.78 -2.68
N GLU A 107 -0.65 7.72 -1.90
CA GLU A 107 -1.52 7.46 -0.75
C GLU A 107 -2.80 6.74 -1.16
N LEU A 108 -3.48 7.23 -2.21
CA LEU A 108 -4.64 6.58 -2.81
C LEU A 108 -4.32 5.15 -3.26
N HIS A 109 -3.16 4.92 -3.88
CA HIS A 109 -2.75 3.58 -4.29
C HIS A 109 -2.57 2.67 -3.07
N ASN A 110 -1.86 3.13 -2.04
CA ASN A 110 -1.61 2.37 -0.81
C ASN A 110 -2.93 2.02 -0.09
N GLN A 111 -3.86 2.96 0.03
CA GLN A 111 -5.19 2.72 0.59
C GLN A 111 -6.05 1.80 -0.28
N THR A 112 -6.00 1.93 -1.61
CA THR A 112 -6.69 1.00 -2.53
C THR A 112 -6.15 -0.43 -2.38
N GLN A 113 -4.84 -0.61 -2.23
CA GLN A 113 -4.24 -1.92 -1.94
C GLN A 113 -4.63 -2.45 -0.55
N LYS A 114 -4.70 -1.58 0.47
CA LYS A 114 -5.20 -1.92 1.83
C LYS A 114 -6.66 -2.41 1.78
N ILE A 115 -7.54 -1.77 1.01
CA ILE A 115 -8.92 -2.24 0.82
C ILE A 115 -8.93 -3.59 0.07
N ARG A 116 -8.12 -3.75 -0.98
CA ARG A 116 -8.03 -5.01 -1.76
C ARG A 116 -7.47 -6.19 -0.95
N THR A 117 -6.63 -5.97 0.06
CA THR A 117 -6.20 -7.04 0.98
C THR A 117 -7.25 -7.34 2.04
N LEU A 118 -7.87 -6.32 2.65
CA LEU A 118 -8.95 -6.48 3.63
C LEU A 118 -10.19 -7.16 3.04
N ARG A 119 -10.55 -6.87 1.78
CA ARG A 119 -11.69 -7.49 1.06
C ARG A 119 -11.59 -9.01 0.96
N LYS A 120 -10.37 -9.59 1.01
CA LYS A 120 -10.17 -11.06 1.06
C LYS A 120 -10.55 -11.70 2.40
N ARG A 121 -10.87 -10.90 3.42
CA ARG A 121 -11.29 -11.29 4.77
C ARG A 121 -12.41 -10.35 5.26
N LEU A 122 -13.36 -10.07 4.38
CA LEU A 122 -14.33 -8.98 4.53
C LEU A 122 -15.04 -9.02 5.89
N ASP A 123 -15.45 -10.19 6.36
CA ASP A 123 -16.13 -10.44 7.65
C ASP A 123 -15.37 -9.86 8.87
N LYS A 124 -14.04 -9.72 8.77
CA LYS A 124 -13.16 -9.16 9.82
C LYS A 124 -12.48 -7.85 9.40
N GLY A 125 -12.56 -7.49 8.12
CA GLY A 125 -11.93 -6.31 7.54
C GLY A 125 -12.89 -5.17 7.21
N PHE A 126 -14.21 -5.39 7.23
CA PHE A 126 -15.21 -4.42 6.77
C PHE A 126 -15.14 -3.08 7.52
N PHE A 127 -14.87 -3.09 8.84
CA PHE A 127 -14.71 -1.86 9.62
C PHE A 127 -13.46 -1.08 9.18
N ASP A 128 -12.33 -1.76 9.07
CA ASP A 128 -11.07 -1.15 8.62
C ASP A 128 -11.14 -0.68 7.15
N ILE A 129 -11.98 -1.30 6.32
CA ILE A 129 -12.34 -0.81 4.97
C ILE A 129 -13.15 0.48 5.08
N GLY A 130 -14.17 0.53 5.94
CA GLY A 130 -15.01 1.71 6.16
C GLY A 130 -14.20 2.94 6.59
N VAL A 131 -13.26 2.76 7.51
CA VAL A 131 -12.31 3.81 7.94
C VAL A 131 -11.45 4.30 6.76
N VAL A 132 -10.85 3.40 5.97
CA VAL A 132 -10.01 3.80 4.83
C VAL A 132 -10.80 4.46 3.71
N LEU A 133 -12.05 4.04 3.49
CA LEU A 133 -12.94 4.71 2.55
C LEU A 133 -13.31 6.13 3.02
N ALA A 134 -13.50 6.33 4.33
CA ALA A 134 -13.70 7.65 4.92
C ALA A 134 -12.45 8.54 4.79
N GLU A 135 -11.24 8.00 5.01
CA GLU A 135 -9.97 8.70 4.77
C GLU A 135 -9.86 9.19 3.30
N ILE A 136 -10.10 8.30 2.32
CA ILE A 136 -10.07 8.64 0.88
C ILE A 136 -11.08 9.74 0.53
N GLN A 137 -12.28 9.67 1.12
CA GLN A 137 -13.33 10.65 0.89
C GLN A 137 -12.97 12.02 1.51
N GLN A 138 -12.50 12.04 2.76
CA GLN A 138 -12.19 13.27 3.50
C GLN A 138 -10.98 14.04 2.94
N GLN A 139 -9.96 13.33 2.44
CA GLN A 139 -8.78 13.94 1.80
C GLN A 139 -8.96 14.22 0.30
N GLU A 140 -10.12 13.84 -0.26
CA GLU A 140 -10.50 13.92 -1.68
C GLU A 140 -9.48 13.29 -2.65
N LEU A 141 -8.78 12.24 -2.22
CA LEU A 141 -7.65 11.66 -2.97
C LEU A 141 -8.05 11.15 -4.36
N TYR A 142 -9.31 10.74 -4.55
CA TYR A 142 -9.85 10.33 -5.84
C TYR A 142 -9.74 11.45 -6.91
N GLN A 143 -9.83 12.73 -6.51
CA GLN A 143 -9.65 13.84 -7.45
C GLN A 143 -8.23 13.88 -8.02
N ALA A 144 -7.20 13.58 -7.21
CA ALA A 144 -5.81 13.59 -7.65
C ALA A 144 -5.48 12.54 -8.72
N LYS A 145 -6.27 11.46 -8.82
CA LYS A 145 -6.20 10.45 -9.90
C LYS A 145 -7.21 10.71 -11.04
N GLY A 146 -7.98 11.80 -10.98
CA GLY A 146 -8.87 12.24 -12.05
C GLY A 146 -10.28 11.63 -12.05
N TYR A 147 -10.77 11.09 -10.93
CA TYR A 147 -12.19 10.72 -10.83
C TYR A 147 -13.03 11.96 -10.49
N GLY A 148 -14.03 12.27 -11.31
CA GLY A 148 -14.93 13.42 -11.10
C GLY A 148 -15.89 13.28 -9.91
N SER A 149 -16.01 12.08 -9.33
CA SER A 149 -16.75 11.86 -8.08
C SER A 149 -16.17 10.65 -7.33
N PHE A 150 -16.40 10.60 -6.02
CA PHE A 150 -16.04 9.46 -5.18
C PHE A 150 -16.76 8.17 -5.64
N GLU A 151 -18.00 8.28 -6.10
CA GLU A 151 -18.78 7.15 -6.62
C GLU A 151 -18.13 6.51 -7.86
N ALA A 152 -17.64 7.34 -8.79
CA ALA A 152 -16.94 6.89 -9.99
C ALA A 152 -15.56 6.27 -9.68
N PHE A 153 -14.99 6.52 -8.50
CA PHE A 153 -13.82 5.80 -7.99
C PHE A 153 -14.22 4.43 -7.42
N LEU A 154 -15.25 4.37 -6.57
CA LEU A 154 -15.74 3.13 -5.95
C LEU A 154 -16.11 2.06 -6.97
N GLU A 155 -16.81 2.45 -8.05
CA GLU A 155 -17.24 1.55 -9.12
C GLU A 155 -16.09 1.04 -10.01
N ARG A 156 -14.92 1.71 -10.00
CA ARG A 156 -13.79 1.39 -10.89
C ARG A 156 -12.60 0.72 -10.20
N GLU A 157 -12.45 0.84 -8.88
CA GLU A 157 -11.26 0.36 -8.15
C GLU A 157 -11.53 -0.60 -6.99
N ILE A 158 -12.74 -0.58 -6.41
CA ILE A 158 -13.02 -1.23 -5.12
C ILE A 158 -13.88 -2.51 -5.27
N ASP A 159 -14.73 -2.57 -6.30
CA ASP A 159 -15.68 -3.65 -6.64
C ASP A 159 -16.62 -4.11 -5.50
N LEU A 160 -16.78 -3.34 -4.43
CA LEU A 160 -17.78 -3.60 -3.38
C LEU A 160 -19.17 -3.07 -3.74
N GLY A 161 -19.28 -2.26 -4.80
CA GLY A 161 -20.48 -1.52 -5.18
C GLY A 161 -20.68 -0.24 -4.36
N LYS A 162 -21.31 0.76 -4.99
CA LYS A 162 -21.59 2.09 -4.41
C LYS A 162 -22.29 2.01 -3.05
N GLN A 163 -23.42 1.30 -2.98
CA GLN A 163 -24.26 1.23 -1.77
C GLN A 163 -23.54 0.59 -0.58
N THR A 164 -22.87 -0.55 -0.79
CA THR A 164 -22.08 -1.23 0.24
C THR A 164 -20.99 -0.32 0.79
N SER A 165 -20.25 0.34 -0.11
CA SER A 165 -19.12 1.21 0.25
C SER A 165 -19.59 2.41 1.09
N LEU A 166 -20.68 3.05 0.69
CA LEU A 166 -21.27 4.17 1.46
C LEU A 166 -21.81 3.71 2.82
N ARG A 167 -22.43 2.53 2.91
CA ARG A 167 -22.86 1.96 4.20
C ARG A 167 -21.67 1.60 5.11
N LEU A 168 -20.56 1.10 4.57
CA LEU A 168 -19.34 0.82 5.36
C LEU A 168 -18.71 2.09 5.95
N ILE A 169 -18.68 3.20 5.20
CA ILE A 169 -18.22 4.51 5.71
C ILE A 169 -19.11 4.97 6.88
N LYS A 170 -20.43 4.93 6.71
CA LYS A 170 -21.37 5.27 7.79
C LYS A 170 -21.21 4.37 9.02
N VAL A 171 -21.01 3.05 8.84
CA VAL A 171 -20.72 2.11 9.94
C VAL A 171 -19.46 2.52 10.71
N ALA A 172 -18.40 2.93 10.02
CA ALA A 172 -17.15 3.38 10.65
C ALA A 172 -17.28 4.71 11.41
N HIS A 173 -18.27 5.53 11.10
CA HIS A 173 -18.58 6.76 11.86
C HIS A 173 -19.54 6.54 13.04
N VAL A 174 -20.46 5.58 12.94
CA VAL A 174 -21.53 5.34 13.94
C VAL A 174 -21.11 4.33 15.03
N PHE A 175 -20.33 3.31 14.68
CA PHE A 175 -19.98 2.20 15.58
C PHE A 175 -18.51 2.22 15.98
N GLN A 176 -18.21 1.69 17.17
CA GLN A 176 -16.84 1.44 17.61
C GLN A 176 -16.31 0.12 17.04
N ARG A 177 -15.00 0.02 16.82
CA ARG A 177 -14.34 -1.11 16.13
C ARG A 177 -14.61 -2.46 16.77
N GLU A 178 -14.58 -2.53 18.10
CA GLU A 178 -14.78 -3.78 18.87
C GLU A 178 -16.24 -4.24 18.73
N VAL A 179 -17.19 -3.37 19.09
CA VAL A 179 -18.64 -3.56 18.90
C VAL A 179 -18.98 -3.99 17.48
N ALA A 180 -18.35 -3.38 16.47
CA ALA A 180 -18.59 -3.74 15.08
C ALA A 180 -18.16 -5.19 14.77
N LEU A 181 -16.95 -5.59 15.18
CA LEU A 181 -16.42 -6.92 14.93
C LEU A 181 -17.20 -8.02 15.67
N ASP A 182 -17.75 -7.75 16.86
CA ASP A 182 -18.55 -8.70 17.63
C ASP A 182 -19.94 -8.95 17.02
N TYR A 183 -20.61 -7.92 16.49
CA TYR A 183 -21.93 -8.06 15.87
C TYR A 183 -21.89 -8.48 14.39
N GLY A 184 -20.81 -8.15 13.66
CA GLY A 184 -20.65 -8.48 12.26
C GLY A 184 -21.45 -7.58 11.29
N MET A 185 -20.97 -7.52 10.04
CA MET A 185 -21.43 -6.53 9.04
C MET A 185 -22.95 -6.47 8.85
N ASP A 186 -23.63 -7.60 8.64
CA ASP A 186 -25.05 -7.63 8.31
C ASP A 186 -25.94 -7.08 9.44
N ARG A 187 -25.59 -7.37 10.71
CA ARG A 187 -26.31 -6.83 11.87
C ARG A 187 -26.14 -5.32 11.97
N LEU A 188 -24.95 -4.80 11.66
CA LEU A 188 -24.67 -3.37 11.63
C LEU A 188 -25.41 -2.67 10.49
N PHE A 189 -25.53 -3.29 9.31
CA PHE A 189 -26.33 -2.74 8.21
C PHE A 189 -27.82 -2.67 8.54
N VAL A 190 -28.37 -3.67 9.24
CA VAL A 190 -29.77 -3.64 9.74
C VAL A 190 -29.94 -2.57 10.82
N ALA A 191 -29.02 -2.50 11.78
CA ALA A 191 -29.04 -1.48 12.83
C ALA A 191 -28.91 -0.06 12.27
N LEU A 192 -28.07 0.13 11.24
CA LEU A 192 -27.87 1.41 10.58
C LEU A 192 -29.12 1.86 9.80
N ALA A 193 -29.76 0.97 9.04
CA ALA A 193 -31.03 1.28 8.37
C ALA A 193 -32.12 1.71 9.38
N ALA A 194 -32.20 1.03 10.53
CA ALA A 194 -33.11 1.42 11.61
C ALA A 194 -32.76 2.78 12.25
N LEU A 195 -31.47 3.11 12.41
CA LEU A 195 -31.01 4.41 12.93
C LEU A 195 -31.25 5.57 11.95
N GLU A 196 -31.14 5.34 10.64
CA GLU A 196 -31.36 6.36 9.62
C GLU A 196 -32.84 6.61 9.30
N GLY A 197 -33.77 5.89 9.94
CA GLY A 197 -35.19 5.95 9.63
C GLY A 197 -35.55 5.30 8.28
N GLU A 198 -34.58 4.70 7.57
CA GLU A 198 -34.79 3.78 6.46
C GLU A 198 -35.33 2.46 7.03
N VAL A 199 -36.53 2.50 7.62
CA VAL A 199 -37.23 1.32 8.16
C VAL A 199 -37.24 0.27 7.05
N PRO A 200 -36.51 -0.85 7.20
CA PRO A 200 -36.41 -1.83 6.13
C PRO A 200 -37.79 -2.45 6.01
N LYS A 201 -38.57 -2.02 5.01
CA LYS A 201 -39.92 -2.51 4.73
C LYS A 201 -39.82 -4.03 4.75
N PRO A 202 -40.42 -4.72 5.74
CA PRO A 202 -40.15 -6.13 5.94
C PRO A 202 -40.52 -6.84 4.65
N ALA A 203 -39.55 -7.58 4.10
CA ALA A 203 -39.84 -8.50 3.01
C ALA A 203 -41.05 -9.33 3.46
N PRO A 204 -42.13 -9.43 2.66
CA PRO A 204 -43.41 -9.89 3.15
C PRO A 204 -43.33 -11.38 3.53
N SER A 205 -42.95 -11.62 4.79
CA SER A 205 -43.04 -12.89 5.47
C SER A 205 -44.48 -13.34 5.30
N ALA A 206 -44.66 -14.47 4.61
CA ALA A 206 -45.95 -14.90 4.09
C ALA A 206 -47.04 -14.69 5.15
N ILE A 207 -48.02 -13.82 4.83
CA ILE A 207 -49.12 -13.50 5.73
C ILE A 207 -49.72 -14.85 6.13
N PRO A 208 -49.71 -15.24 7.42
CA PRO A 208 -50.28 -16.51 7.83
C PRO A 208 -51.76 -16.47 7.45
N SER A 209 -52.14 -17.28 6.46
CA SER A 209 -53.44 -17.19 5.80
C SER A 209 -54.56 -17.18 6.83
N ALA A 210 -55.28 -16.06 6.90
CA ALA A 210 -56.29 -15.86 7.93
C ALA A 210 -57.29 -17.04 7.92
N PRO A 211 -57.46 -17.77 9.04
CA PRO A 211 -58.26 -19.00 9.09
C PRO A 211 -59.75 -18.67 8.97
N GLY A 212 -60.21 -18.44 7.74
CA GLY A 212 -61.57 -17.95 7.45
C GLY A 212 -61.84 -17.57 5.99
N SER A 213 -60.86 -17.61 5.08
CA SER A 213 -61.11 -17.45 3.64
C SER A 213 -61.93 -18.64 3.11
N LYS A 214 -63.24 -18.41 2.96
CA LYS A 214 -64.24 -19.40 2.53
C LYS A 214 -63.83 -20.08 1.19
N PRO A 215 -64.07 -21.39 1.02
CA PRO A 215 -63.77 -22.06 -0.25
C PRO A 215 -64.61 -21.47 -1.40
N PRO A 216 -64.07 -21.42 -2.62
CA PRO A 216 -64.83 -20.99 -3.79
C PRO A 216 -65.99 -21.96 -4.05
N LEU A 217 -67.20 -21.41 -4.20
CA LEU A 217 -68.39 -22.21 -4.54
C LEU A 217 -68.21 -22.87 -5.92
N PRO A 218 -68.55 -24.17 -6.08
CA PRO A 218 -68.51 -24.81 -7.38
C PRO A 218 -69.54 -24.17 -8.31
N LEU A 219 -69.05 -23.58 -9.42
CA LEU A 219 -69.92 -23.08 -10.48
C LEU A 219 -70.53 -24.26 -11.27
N LYS A 220 -71.68 -23.98 -11.90
CA LYS A 220 -72.74 -24.98 -12.18
C LYS A 220 -72.40 -25.99 -13.30
N PRO A 221 -73.02 -27.19 -13.27
CA PRO A 221 -72.81 -28.28 -14.24
C PRO A 221 -73.28 -27.91 -15.66
N PRO A 222 -72.86 -28.68 -16.70
CA PRO A 222 -72.97 -28.27 -18.09
C PRO A 222 -74.41 -28.33 -18.62
N MET A 223 -74.83 -27.27 -19.31
CA MET A 223 -76.01 -27.31 -20.17
C MET A 223 -75.67 -27.97 -21.50
N ARG A 224 -76.40 -29.04 -21.85
CA ARG A 224 -76.50 -29.50 -23.24
C ARG A 224 -77.19 -28.41 -24.06
N ILE A 225 -76.66 -28.13 -25.25
CA ILE A 225 -77.47 -27.68 -26.38
C ILE A 225 -77.30 -28.72 -27.48
N VAL A 226 -78.43 -29.11 -28.08
CA VAL A 226 -78.53 -29.99 -29.25
C VAL A 226 -78.94 -29.09 -30.42
N GLY A 227 -78.35 -29.33 -31.59
CA GLY A 227 -78.55 -28.60 -32.83
C GLY A 227 -77.66 -29.18 -33.90
#